data_AF-A0A4U0X957-F1
#
_entry.id   AF-A0A4U0X957-F1
#
_cell.length_a   1.000
_cell.length_b   1.000
_cell.length_c   1.000
_cell.angle_alpha   90.00
_cell.angle_beta   90.00
_cell.angle_gamma   90.00
#
_symmetry.space_group_name_H-M   'P 1'
#
loop_
_entity.id
_entity.type
_entity.pdbx_description
1 polymer ?
#
loop_
_entity_poly.entity_id
_entity_poly.type
_entity_poly.pdbx_seq_one_letter_code
_entity_poly.pdbx_strand_id
1 'polypeptide(L)'
;MLNLWSCREGIPEVLGHWGGVYKYDLSIPISELYSLVEEMRERLTSAGLVGDSDKYPVVDVVGYGHMGDSNLHLNIPTRRFDKEVEKAIEPFVYEWVAKRNGSISAEHGLGIAKKAFIGYSRSDTMIKLMKQIKNLYDPNGIMNPYKYI
;
A
#
# COMPACT_ATOMS: atom_id res chain seq x y z
N MET A 1 19.87 13.00 -18.48
CA MET A 1 19.30 12.98 -19.84
C MET A 1 17.99 12.21 -19.74
N LEU A 2 16.85 12.81 -20.11
CA LEU A 2 15.55 12.11 -20.06
C LEU A 2 15.59 10.91 -21.02
N ASN A 3 15.30 9.73 -20.50
CA ASN A 3 15.14 8.48 -21.25
C ASN A 3 13.85 7.76 -20.80
N LEU A 4 13.43 6.74 -21.56
CA LEU A 4 12.16 6.03 -21.27
C LEU A 4 12.13 5.42 -19.86
N TRP A 5 13.24 4.86 -19.39
CA TRP A 5 13.33 4.27 -18.06
C TRP A 5 13.24 5.32 -16.96
N SER A 6 13.87 6.48 -17.14
CA SER A 6 13.83 7.58 -16.17
C SER A 6 12.42 8.09 -15.92
N CYS A 7 11.52 8.01 -16.91
CA CYS A 7 10.11 8.35 -16.73
C CYS A 7 9.39 7.39 -15.78
N ARG A 8 9.71 6.10 -15.81
CA ARG A 8 9.10 5.07 -14.94
C ARG A 8 9.77 4.99 -13.57
N GLU A 9 11.09 5.07 -13.53
CA GLU A 9 11.88 4.96 -12.29
C GLU A 9 11.76 6.21 -11.43
N GLY A 10 11.53 7.39 -12.04
CA GLY A 10 11.35 8.65 -11.33
C GLY A 10 9.97 8.85 -10.68
N ILE A 11 8.98 7.98 -10.95
CA ILE A 11 7.62 8.11 -10.40
C ILE A 11 7.62 8.24 -8.86
N PRO A 12 8.25 7.33 -8.09
CA PRO A 12 8.19 7.40 -6.62
C PRO A 12 8.83 8.67 -6.05
N GLU A 13 9.83 9.23 -6.73
CA GLU A 13 10.51 10.47 -6.36
C GLU A 13 9.60 11.68 -6.61
N VAL A 14 9.07 11.80 -7.83
CA VAL A 14 8.18 12.91 -8.22
C VAL A 14 6.94 12.98 -7.34
N LEU A 15 6.35 11.84 -6.98
CA LEU A 15 5.20 11.81 -6.07
C LEU A 15 5.54 12.35 -4.68
N GLY A 16 6.77 12.17 -4.21
CA GLY A 16 7.24 12.68 -2.91
C GLY A 16 7.38 14.19 -2.85
N HIS A 17 7.56 14.88 -3.99
CA HIS A 17 7.73 16.34 -4.02
C HIS A 17 6.47 17.14 -3.66
N TRP A 18 5.31 16.48 -3.57
CA TRP A 18 4.06 17.12 -3.15
C TRP A 18 3.93 17.31 -1.64
N GLY A 19 4.79 16.70 -0.83
CA GLY A 19 4.82 16.83 0.63
C GLY A 19 4.87 15.48 1.34
N GLY A 20 4.03 14.54 0.91
CA GLY A 20 4.01 13.17 1.40
C GLY A 20 3.29 12.23 0.43
N VAL A 21 3.36 10.92 0.69
CA VAL A 21 2.67 9.91 -0.12
C VAL A 21 2.19 8.78 0.77
N TYR A 22 0.91 8.43 0.70
CA TYR A 22 0.43 7.15 1.21
C TYR A 22 0.76 6.08 0.18
N LYS A 23 1.54 5.06 0.58
CA LYS A 23 2.12 4.07 -0.34
C LYS A 23 1.59 2.68 -0.03
N TYR A 24 1.04 2.03 -1.04
CA TYR A 24 0.59 0.64 -0.98
C TYR A 24 1.26 -0.15 -2.10
N ASP A 25 1.66 -1.36 -1.75
CA ASP A 25 2.34 -2.30 -2.63
C ASP A 25 1.58 -3.62 -2.56
N LEU A 26 0.89 -3.95 -3.65
CA LEU A 26 -0.22 -4.89 -3.65
C LEU A 26 -0.08 -5.91 -4.77
N SER A 27 -0.54 -7.14 -4.54
CA SER A 27 -0.77 -8.13 -5.61
C SER A 27 -2.27 -8.26 -5.83
N ILE A 28 -2.72 -8.06 -7.07
CA ILE A 28 -4.14 -8.00 -7.45
C ILE A 28 -4.33 -8.76 -8.77
N PRO A 29 -5.41 -9.53 -8.98
CA PRO A 29 -5.67 -10.17 -10.27
C PRO A 29 -5.52 -9.19 -11.44
N ILE A 30 -4.77 -9.58 -12.47
CA ILE A 30 -4.40 -8.68 -13.58
C ILE A 30 -5.61 -8.02 -14.27
N SER A 31 -6.75 -8.71 -14.34
CA SER A 31 -8.00 -8.20 -14.92
C SER A 31 -8.60 -7.02 -14.16
N GLU A 32 -8.21 -6.83 -12.90
CA GLU A 32 -8.72 -5.79 -12.00
C GLU A 32 -7.61 -4.87 -11.50
N LEU A 33 -6.40 -4.96 -12.09
CA LEU A 33 -5.19 -4.32 -11.57
C LEU A 33 -5.36 -2.81 -11.36
N TYR A 34 -6.07 -2.14 -12.27
CA TYR A 34 -6.29 -0.69 -12.19
C TYR A 34 -7.61 -0.28 -11.53
N SER A 35 -8.52 -1.22 -11.28
CA SER A 35 -9.84 -0.93 -10.71
C SER A 35 -9.75 -0.32 -9.31
N LEU A 36 -8.79 -0.78 -8.49
CA LEU A 36 -8.54 -0.19 -7.17
C LEU A 36 -8.13 1.30 -7.25
N VAL A 37 -7.39 1.70 -8.29
CA VAL A 37 -6.94 3.09 -8.48
C VAL A 37 -8.15 3.98 -8.74
N GLU A 38 -9.05 3.56 -9.63
CA GLU A 38 -10.27 4.30 -9.97
C GLU A 38 -11.24 4.38 -8.79
N GLU A 39 -11.51 3.26 -8.11
CA GLU A 39 -12.38 3.24 -6.94
C GLU A 39 -11.83 4.09 -5.79
N MET A 40 -10.50 4.09 -5.59
CA MET A 40 -9.87 4.94 -4.58
C MET A 40 -9.94 6.42 -4.96
N ARG A 41 -9.75 6.76 -6.24
CA ARG A 41 -9.90 8.15 -6.73
C ARG A 41 -11.32 8.64 -6.51
N GLU A 42 -12.33 7.85 -6.88
CA GLU A 42 -13.74 8.18 -6.69
C GLU A 42 -14.07 8.36 -5.20
N ARG A 43 -13.59 7.47 -4.34
CA ARG A 43 -13.82 7.53 -2.90
C ARG A 43 -13.24 8.79 -2.27
N LEU A 44 -11.99 9.15 -2.56
CA LEU A 44 -11.37 10.35 -2.00
C LEU A 44 -11.97 11.63 -2.58
N THR A 45 -12.34 11.63 -3.87
CA THR A 45 -13.02 12.76 -4.52
C THR A 45 -14.39 12.99 -3.90
N SER A 46 -15.18 11.92 -3.71
CA SER A 46 -16.52 12.00 -3.10
C SER A 46 -16.47 12.45 -1.64
N ALA A 47 -15.37 12.15 -0.94
CA ALA A 47 -15.12 12.63 0.42
C ALA A 47 -14.65 14.11 0.47
N GLY A 48 -14.45 14.76 -0.69
CA GLY A 48 -13.97 16.14 -0.77
C GLY A 48 -12.51 16.30 -0.37
N LEU A 49 -11.70 15.24 -0.49
CA LEU A 49 -10.30 15.21 -0.03
C LEU A 49 -9.29 15.49 -1.15
N VAL A 50 -9.72 15.45 -2.41
CA VAL A 50 -8.88 15.61 -3.61
C VAL A 50 -9.17 16.95 -4.29
N GLY A 51 -8.12 17.64 -4.73
CA GLY A 51 -8.24 18.82 -5.58
C GLY A 51 -6.93 19.58 -5.79
N ASP A 52 -7.00 20.64 -6.60
CA ASP A 52 -5.82 21.34 -7.11
C ASP A 52 -5.26 22.45 -6.21
N SER A 53 -5.92 22.74 -5.08
CA SER A 53 -5.50 23.79 -4.14
C SER A 53 -5.09 23.25 -2.78
N ASP A 54 -4.36 24.05 -1.99
CA ASP A 54 -3.89 23.69 -0.64
C ASP A 54 -5.01 23.37 0.37
N LYS A 55 -6.27 23.70 0.03
CA LYS A 55 -7.42 23.29 0.83
C LYS A 55 -7.54 21.76 0.90
N TYR A 56 -7.22 21.08 -0.19
CA TYR A 56 -7.34 19.63 -0.30
C TYR A 56 -6.04 18.95 0.14
N PRO A 57 -6.10 17.98 1.07
CA PRO A 57 -4.92 17.25 1.46
C PRO A 57 -4.34 16.44 0.29
N VAL A 58 -5.17 15.72 -0.47
CA VAL A 58 -4.72 14.82 -1.54
C VAL A 58 -4.57 15.57 -2.87
N VAL A 59 -3.49 15.26 -3.60
CA VAL A 59 -3.24 15.77 -4.95
C VAL A 59 -3.95 14.91 -5.98
N ASP A 60 -3.72 13.59 -5.96
CA ASP A 60 -4.35 12.62 -6.88
C ASP A 60 -4.21 11.20 -6.30
N VAL A 61 -4.71 10.21 -7.04
CA VAL A 61 -4.50 8.77 -6.83
C VAL A 61 -3.82 8.19 -8.07
N VAL A 62 -2.63 7.64 -7.86
CA VAL A 62 -1.72 7.20 -8.92
C VAL A 62 -1.47 5.69 -8.81
N GLY A 63 -1.68 4.98 -9.91
CA GLY A 63 -1.33 3.57 -10.05
C GLY A 63 -0.21 3.36 -11.05
N TYR A 64 0.80 2.59 -10.68
CA TYR A 64 1.86 2.13 -11.58
C TYR A 64 2.40 0.81 -11.02
N GLY A 65 3.25 0.09 -11.76
CA GLY A 65 3.85 -1.13 -11.21
C GLY A 65 4.33 -2.11 -12.26
N HIS A 66 4.27 -3.38 -11.88
CA HIS A 66 4.78 -4.52 -12.63
C HIS A 66 3.58 -5.35 -13.10
N MET A 67 3.00 -4.93 -14.22
CA MET A 67 1.79 -5.56 -14.77
C MET A 67 1.99 -7.05 -15.08
N GLY A 68 3.19 -7.45 -15.53
CA GLY A 68 3.53 -8.85 -15.83
C GLY A 68 3.37 -9.79 -14.64
N ASP A 69 3.58 -9.26 -13.42
CA ASP A 69 3.59 -10.05 -12.19
C ASP A 69 2.38 -9.71 -11.30
N SER A 70 1.39 -9.00 -11.84
CA SER A 70 0.17 -8.60 -11.12
C SER A 70 0.44 -7.74 -9.88
N ASN A 71 1.50 -6.91 -9.91
CA ASN A 71 1.88 -6.03 -8.81
C ASN A 71 1.56 -4.56 -9.11
N LEU A 72 0.73 -3.97 -8.25
CA LEU A 72 0.33 -2.57 -8.28
C LEU A 72 0.99 -1.81 -7.12
N HIS A 73 1.68 -0.73 -7.44
CA HIS A 73 1.99 0.35 -6.52
C HIS A 73 0.88 1.41 -6.58
N LEU A 74 0.00 1.39 -5.59
CA LEU A 74 -1.01 2.43 -5.39
C LEU A 74 -0.40 3.52 -4.52
N ASN A 75 -0.30 4.74 -5.06
CA ASN A 75 0.28 5.89 -4.36
C ASN A 75 -0.70 7.04 -4.36
N ILE A 76 -0.86 7.67 -3.21
CA ILE A 76 -1.76 8.81 -3.01
C ILE A 76 -0.87 9.99 -2.58
N PRO A 77 -0.30 10.75 -3.52
CA PRO A 77 0.47 11.95 -3.21
C PRO A 77 -0.42 12.95 -2.46
N THR A 78 0.12 13.49 -1.37
CA THR A 78 -0.60 14.39 -0.47
C THR A 78 0.26 15.59 -0.14
N ARG A 79 -0.39 16.75 -0.02
CA ARG A 79 0.22 17.99 0.48
C ARG A 79 0.55 17.91 1.96
N ARG A 80 -0.23 17.14 2.71
CA ARG A 80 -0.07 16.90 4.14
C ARG A 80 -0.67 15.56 4.56
N PHE A 81 -0.13 14.92 5.58
CA PHE A 81 -0.80 13.77 6.19
C PHE A 81 -2.04 14.24 6.93
N ASP A 82 -3.15 13.53 6.73
CA ASP A 82 -4.48 13.87 7.24
C ASP A 82 -5.21 12.60 7.71
N LYS A 83 -5.90 12.70 8.85
CA LYS A 83 -6.58 11.57 9.49
C LYS A 83 -7.84 11.12 8.75
N GLU A 84 -8.55 12.04 8.09
CA GLU A 84 -9.70 11.68 7.27
C GLU A 84 -9.26 10.97 5.99
N VAL A 85 -8.09 11.33 5.46
CA VAL A 85 -7.47 10.60 4.34
C VAL A 85 -7.08 9.19 4.77
N GLU A 86 -6.37 9.04 5.89
CA GLU A 86 -6.03 7.71 6.44
C GLU A 86 -7.27 6.83 6.61
N LYS A 87 -8.34 7.37 7.22
CA LYS A 87 -9.61 6.66 7.44
C LYS A 87 -10.36 6.33 6.14
N ALA A 88 -10.21 7.15 5.11
CA ALA A 88 -10.80 6.88 3.80
C ALA A 88 -10.07 5.75 3.07
N ILE A 89 -8.75 5.63 3.26
CA ILE A 89 -7.90 4.63 2.60
C ILE A 89 -7.91 3.30 3.37
N GLU A 90 -7.80 3.35 4.69
CA GLU A 90 -7.70 2.18 5.57
C GLU A 90 -8.95 2.06 6.45
N PRO A 91 -9.61 0.88 6.50
CA PRO A 91 -9.16 -0.42 5.97
C PRO A 91 -9.56 -0.71 4.50
N PHE A 92 -10.16 0.25 3.79
CA PHE A 92 -10.74 0.04 2.46
C PHE A 92 -9.80 -0.70 1.48
N VAL A 93 -8.55 -0.24 1.33
CA VAL A 93 -7.57 -0.87 0.42
C VAL A 93 -7.32 -2.33 0.80
N TYR A 94 -7.15 -2.62 2.09
CA TYR A 94 -6.86 -3.98 2.55
C TYR A 94 -8.06 -4.92 2.39
N GLU A 95 -9.27 -4.44 2.67
CA GLU A 95 -10.50 -5.19 2.43
C GLU A 95 -10.73 -5.46 0.95
N TRP A 96 -10.48 -4.46 0.10
CA TRP A 96 -10.62 -4.58 -1.35
C TRP A 96 -9.71 -5.67 -1.92
N VAL A 97 -8.46 -5.70 -1.46
CA VAL A 97 -7.44 -6.69 -1.85
C VAL A 97 -7.80 -8.08 -1.31
N ALA A 98 -8.21 -8.18 -0.05
CA ALA A 98 -8.57 -9.45 0.58
C ALA A 98 -9.76 -10.13 -0.12
N LYS A 99 -10.79 -9.36 -0.52
CA LYS A 99 -11.95 -9.88 -1.28
C LYS A 99 -11.56 -10.54 -2.60
N ARG A 100 -10.39 -10.22 -3.14
CA ARG A 100 -9.85 -10.74 -4.40
C ARG A 100 -8.75 -11.77 -4.20
N ASN A 101 -8.57 -12.26 -2.97
CA ASN A 101 -7.48 -13.16 -2.60
C ASN A 101 -6.09 -12.60 -2.98
N GLY A 102 -5.94 -11.27 -2.95
CA GLY A 102 -4.69 -10.59 -3.24
C GLY A 102 -3.73 -10.53 -2.05
N SER A 103 -2.59 -9.87 -2.25
CA SER A 103 -1.61 -9.61 -1.20
C SER A 103 -1.53 -8.12 -0.85
N ILE A 104 -1.56 -7.77 0.42
CA ILE A 104 -1.34 -6.39 0.90
C ILE A 104 0.15 -5.99 0.91
N SER A 105 1.02 -6.91 0.52
CA SER A 105 2.46 -6.74 0.41
C SER A 105 2.98 -7.68 -0.66
N ALA A 106 3.25 -7.17 -1.86
CA ALA A 106 3.80 -7.96 -2.95
C ALA A 106 5.31 -8.13 -2.79
N GLU A 107 6.04 -7.02 -2.62
CA GLU A 107 7.49 -6.95 -2.67
C GLU A 107 8.11 -6.36 -1.39
N HIS A 108 7.48 -5.32 -0.81
CA HIS A 108 8.12 -4.51 0.24
C HIS A 108 8.09 -5.12 1.65
N GLY A 109 7.45 -6.28 1.81
CA GLY A 109 7.26 -6.92 3.10
C GLY A 109 6.33 -6.15 4.04
N LEU A 110 6.19 -6.66 5.27
CA LEU A 110 5.24 -6.11 6.25
C LEU A 110 5.85 -5.02 7.12
N GLY A 111 7.08 -5.25 7.60
CA GLY A 111 7.71 -4.37 8.59
C GLY A 111 6.80 -4.06 9.78
N ILE A 112 7.00 -2.91 10.42
CA ILE A 112 6.09 -2.40 11.47
C ILE A 112 4.77 -1.94 10.84
N ALA A 113 4.85 -1.28 9.68
CA ALA A 113 3.73 -0.57 9.07
C ALA A 113 2.54 -1.47 8.75
N LYS A 114 2.77 -2.70 8.25
CA LYS A 114 1.69 -3.61 7.83
C LYS A 114 1.43 -4.75 8.80
N LYS A 115 2.09 -4.78 9.97
CA LYS A 115 1.99 -5.87 10.96
C LYS A 115 0.53 -6.15 11.36
N ALA A 116 -0.22 -5.09 11.64
CA ALA A 116 -1.60 -5.18 12.09
C ALA A 116 -2.57 -5.71 11.02
N PHE A 117 -2.17 -5.67 9.74
CA PHE A 117 -3.05 -5.93 8.60
C PHE A 117 -2.82 -7.29 7.94
N ILE A 118 -1.89 -8.11 8.43
CA ILE A 118 -1.54 -9.38 7.77
C ILE A 118 -2.73 -10.33 7.57
N GLY A 119 -3.73 -10.28 8.45
CA GLY A 119 -4.94 -11.10 8.34
C GLY A 119 -5.70 -10.94 7.02
N TYR A 120 -5.49 -9.82 6.30
CA TYR A 120 -6.06 -9.61 4.97
C TYR A 120 -5.41 -10.46 3.86
N SER A 121 -4.26 -11.09 4.11
CA SER A 121 -3.55 -11.90 3.10
C SER A 121 -3.04 -13.24 3.61
N ARG A 122 -3.10 -13.52 4.91
CA ARG A 122 -2.65 -14.79 5.50
C ARG A 122 -3.68 -15.31 6.48
N SER A 123 -3.91 -16.62 6.44
CA SER A 123 -4.79 -17.29 7.40
C SER A 123 -4.16 -17.38 8.78
N ASP A 124 -5.00 -17.57 9.80
CA ASP A 124 -4.55 -17.80 11.18
C ASP A 124 -3.60 -18.99 11.29
N THR A 125 -3.81 -20.04 10.50
CA THR A 125 -2.92 -21.21 10.42
C THR A 125 -1.52 -20.81 9.96
N MET A 126 -1.41 -20.00 8.90
CA MET A 126 -0.11 -19.52 8.40
C MET A 126 0.57 -18.62 9.42
N ILE A 127 -0.18 -17.71 10.06
CA ILE A 127 0.32 -16.82 11.11
C ILE A 127 0.84 -17.62 12.30
N LYS A 128 0.11 -18.66 12.73
CA LYS A 128 0.53 -19.55 13.82
C LYS A 128 1.82 -20.29 13.47
N LEU A 129 1.94 -20.82 12.25
CA LEU A 129 3.16 -21.49 11.80
C LEU A 129 4.36 -20.55 11.79
N MET A 130 4.21 -19.33 11.27
CA MET A 130 5.28 -18.33 11.26
C MET A 130 5.75 -17.99 12.68
N LYS A 131 4.83 -17.87 13.66
CA LYS A 131 5.17 -17.66 15.08
C LYS A 131 5.96 -18.83 15.66
N GLN A 132 5.59 -20.07 15.32
CA GLN A 132 6.31 -21.27 15.77
C GLN A 132 7.76 -21.27 15.27
N ILE A 133 7.98 -20.94 14.00
CA ILE A 133 9.32 -20.82 13.41
C ILE A 133 10.12 -19.71 14.11
N LYS A 134 9.53 -18.53 14.31
CA LYS A 134 10.19 -17.42 15.01
C LYS A 134 10.63 -17.81 16.42
N ASN A 135 9.75 -18.45 17.19
CA ASN A 135 10.06 -18.88 18.55
C ASN A 135 11.12 -19.99 18.60
N LEU A 136 11.20 -20.84 17.58
CA LEU A 136 12.23 -21.88 17.48
C LEU A 136 13.63 -21.28 17.28
N TYR A 137 13.75 -20.28 16.41
CA TYR A 137 15.05 -19.70 16.03
C TYR A 137 15.43 -18.44 16.84
N ASP A 138 14.48 -17.76 17.46
CA ASP A 138 14.70 -16.57 18.28
C ASP A 138 13.89 -16.63 19.59
N PRO A 139 14.18 -17.59 20.48
CA PRO A 139 13.44 -17.76 21.73
C PRO A 139 13.52 -16.54 22.67
N ASN A 140 14.58 -15.73 22.54
CA ASN A 140 14.78 -14.51 23.34
C ASN A 140 14.18 -13.26 22.68
N GLY A 141 13.66 -13.36 21.45
CA GLY A 141 13.05 -12.23 20.73
C GLY A 141 14.01 -11.09 20.40
N ILE A 142 15.32 -11.36 20.24
CA ILE A 142 16.33 -10.32 20.03
C ILE A 142 16.56 -10.01 18.55
N MET A 143 16.14 -10.88 17.64
CA MET A 143 16.29 -10.66 16.20
C MET A 143 15.15 -9.77 15.70
N ASN A 144 15.42 -8.47 15.64
CA ASN A 144 14.58 -7.47 14.97
C ASN A 144 13.15 -7.36 15.55
N PRO A 145 13.01 -7.06 16.85
CA PRO A 145 11.73 -7.04 17.54
C PRO A 145 10.76 -5.98 16.98
N TYR A 146 9.48 -6.12 17.34
CA TYR A 146 8.36 -5.21 17.03
C TYR A 146 7.90 -5.15 15.58
N LYS A 147 8.73 -5.53 14.60
CA LYS A 147 8.41 -5.40 13.17
C LYS A 147 7.32 -6.35 12.74
N TYR A 148 7.64 -7.63 12.55
CA TYR A 148 6.62 -8.64 12.31
C TYR A 148 6.49 -9.54 13.56
N ILE A 149 5.82 -10.68 13.45
CA ILE A 149 5.89 -11.71 14.51
C ILE A 149 7.33 -12.15 14.74
#